data_AF-A0A2Z6AZY3-F1
#
_entry.id   AF-A0A2Z6AZY3-F1
#
_cell.length_a   1.000
_cell.length_b   1.000
_cell.length_c   1.000
_cell.angle_alpha   90.00
_cell.angle_beta   90.00
_cell.angle_gamma   90.00
#
_symmetry.space_group_name_H-M   'P 1'
#
loop_
_entity.id
_entity.type
_entity.pdbx_description
1 polymer ?
#
loop_
_entity_poly.entity_id
_entity_poly.type
_entity_poly.pdbx_seq_one_letter_code
_entity_poly.pdbx_strand_id
1 'polypeptide(L)'
;MRNHAKIGELYRGFDGYINKIYGFYLDSLVGFQAVRNTAEDYLDGLAVFADDDFDDYKELLSFSYRDILNDPIVENQLHTPNTGDVISRNAEDGANYIALGQMCLVMVYSYWDEYTRPEFAKAMGYINGDESGDEKRRIINNEVRYDFWGDIRYLRQSIVHCRGIANSDCAKLKRIKCFKPGDEIVITPRLMRRLFQVMVAHNNDLFKYSLPESPSIVLKS
;
A
#
# COMPACT_ATOMS: atom_id res chain seq x y z
N MET A 1 -7.87 0.28 -32.91
CA MET A 1 -6.80 1.29 -33.11
C MET A 1 -6.38 1.80 -31.74
N ARG A 2 -5.09 1.91 -31.46
CA ARG A 2 -4.57 2.34 -30.13
C ARG A 2 -4.91 3.81 -29.88
N ASN A 3 -5.52 4.10 -28.73
CA ASN A 3 -5.87 5.46 -28.31
C ASN A 3 -4.78 6.05 -27.40
N HIS A 4 -3.77 6.66 -28.01
CA HIS A 4 -2.62 7.25 -27.30
C HIS A 4 -3.02 8.33 -26.28
N ALA A 5 -3.99 9.19 -26.62
CA ALA A 5 -4.45 10.24 -25.72
C ALA A 5 -5.08 9.66 -24.44
N LYS A 6 -5.93 8.63 -24.58
CA LYS A 6 -6.53 7.94 -23.43
C LYS A 6 -5.48 7.23 -22.58
N ILE A 7 -4.48 6.60 -23.19
CA ILE A 7 -3.37 5.97 -22.46
C ILE A 7 -2.60 7.02 -21.64
N GLY A 8 -2.32 8.18 -22.22
CA GLY A 8 -1.66 9.28 -21.50
C GLY A 8 -2.49 9.82 -20.32
N GLU A 9 -3.81 9.89 -20.47
CA GLU A 9 -4.73 10.24 -19.37
C GLU A 9 -4.70 9.17 -18.26
N LEU A 10 -4.78 7.89 -18.62
CA LEU A 10 -4.73 6.78 -17.66
C LEU A 10 -3.42 6.74 -16.88
N TYR A 11 -2.29 6.97 -17.56
CA TYR A 11 -0.98 7.10 -16.92
C TYR A 11 -0.99 8.22 -15.87
N ARG A 12 -1.43 9.43 -16.23
CA ARG A 12 -1.48 10.56 -15.29
C ARG A 12 -2.43 10.31 -14.13
N GLY A 13 -3.59 9.72 -14.41
CA GLY A 13 -4.57 9.37 -13.37
C GLY A 13 -4.02 8.37 -12.37
N PHE A 14 -3.35 7.32 -12.88
CA PHE A 14 -2.75 6.31 -12.02
C PHE A 14 -1.52 6.84 -11.26
N ASP A 15 -0.69 7.66 -11.89
CA ASP A 15 0.44 8.35 -11.24
C ASP A 15 -0.03 9.22 -10.08
N GLY A 16 -1.06 10.06 -10.33
CA GLY A 16 -1.67 10.90 -9.32
C GLY A 16 -2.27 10.07 -8.17
N TYR A 17 -2.86 8.91 -8.48
CA TYR A 17 -3.38 8.01 -7.44
C TYR A 17 -2.24 7.41 -6.60
N ILE A 18 -1.17 6.90 -7.22
CA ILE A 18 0.00 6.38 -6.49
C ILE A 18 0.59 7.47 -5.59
N ASN A 19 0.77 8.68 -6.10
CA ASN A 19 1.27 9.83 -5.33
C ASN A 19 0.36 10.17 -4.15
N LYS A 20 -0.97 10.15 -4.34
CA LYS A 20 -1.93 10.36 -3.26
C LYS A 20 -1.79 9.28 -2.17
N ILE A 21 -1.67 8.01 -2.53
CA ILE A 21 -1.49 6.92 -1.57
C ILE A 21 -0.14 7.02 -0.87
N TYR A 22 0.91 7.42 -1.58
CA TYR A 22 2.22 7.64 -0.98
C TYR A 22 2.22 8.80 0.01
N GLY A 23 1.54 9.91 -0.29
CA GLY A 23 1.32 11.01 0.65
C GLY A 23 0.58 10.54 1.90
N PHE A 24 -0.57 9.87 1.73
CA PHE A 24 -1.32 9.26 2.84
C PHE A 24 -0.44 8.34 3.70
N TYR A 25 0.41 7.54 3.06
CA TYR A 25 1.35 6.65 3.76
C TYR A 25 2.33 7.45 4.63
N LEU A 26 3.00 8.45 4.06
CA LEU A 26 3.99 9.28 4.77
C LEU A 26 3.36 10.06 5.92
N ASP A 27 2.23 10.72 5.68
CA ASP A 27 1.50 11.48 6.71
C ASP A 27 1.10 10.57 7.88
N SER A 28 0.68 9.35 7.58
CA SER A 28 0.34 8.35 8.61
C SER A 28 1.56 7.89 9.41
N LEU A 29 2.73 7.71 8.77
CA LEU A 29 3.97 7.35 9.49
C LEU A 29 4.35 8.45 10.49
N VAL A 30 4.27 9.71 10.06
CA VAL A 30 4.51 10.86 10.93
C VAL A 30 3.51 10.87 12.10
N GLY A 31 2.24 10.59 11.82
CA GLY A 31 1.21 10.46 12.86
C GLY A 31 1.51 9.36 13.87
N PHE A 32 1.93 8.17 13.43
CA PHE A 32 2.31 7.07 14.33
C PHE A 32 3.51 7.44 15.20
N GLN A 33 4.53 8.05 14.61
CA GLN A 33 5.70 8.51 15.35
C GLN A 33 5.33 9.59 16.38
N ALA A 34 4.47 10.54 16.03
CA ALA A 34 4.01 11.57 16.96
C ALA A 34 3.25 10.97 18.14
N VAL A 35 2.32 10.04 17.88
CA VAL A 35 1.57 9.32 18.93
C VAL A 35 2.50 8.56 19.86
N ARG A 36 3.51 7.87 19.30
CA ARG A 36 4.52 7.15 20.09
C ARG A 36 5.33 8.11 20.96
N ASN A 37 5.86 9.19 20.40
CA ASN A 37 6.65 10.16 21.13
C ASN A 37 5.85 10.77 22.29
N THR A 38 4.57 11.11 22.09
CA THR A 38 3.73 11.61 23.18
C THR A 38 3.56 10.59 24.31
N ALA A 39 3.46 9.30 24.00
CA ALA A 39 3.39 8.25 25.01
C ALA A 39 4.73 8.11 25.77
N GLU A 40 5.85 8.16 25.06
CA GLU A 40 7.20 8.12 25.66
C GLU A 40 7.46 9.35 26.55
N ASP A 41 7.17 10.57 26.06
CA ASP A 41 7.30 11.82 26.81
C ASP A 41 6.44 11.82 28.09
N TYR A 42 5.25 11.22 28.03
CA TYR A 42 4.39 11.05 29.20
C TYR A 42 5.03 10.16 30.27
N LEU A 43 5.63 9.03 29.86
CA LEU A 43 6.33 8.13 30.77
C LEU A 43 7.58 8.79 31.37
N ASP A 44 8.36 9.50 30.55
CA ASP A 44 9.55 10.22 30.98
C ASP A 44 9.20 11.31 32.01
N GLY A 45 8.08 12.01 31.82
CA GLY A 45 7.58 13.01 32.76
C GLY A 45 7.17 12.41 34.12
N LEU A 46 6.59 11.20 34.11
CA LEU A 46 6.22 10.50 35.35
C LEU A 46 7.42 9.91 36.08
N ALA A 47 8.43 9.42 35.35
CA ALA A 47 9.64 8.82 35.93
C ALA A 47 10.37 9.77 36.90
N VAL A 48 10.26 11.09 36.70
CA VAL A 48 10.83 12.11 37.60
C VAL A 48 10.24 12.06 39.02
N PHE A 49 9.00 11.57 39.15
CA PHE A 49 8.24 11.53 40.40
C PHE A 49 8.00 10.12 40.91
N ALA A 50 8.48 9.11 40.19
CA ALA A 50 8.12 7.73 40.44
C ALA A 50 9.05 7.06 41.47
N ASP A 51 8.57 5.97 42.05
CA ASP A 51 9.29 5.13 42.98
C ASP A 51 10.18 4.09 42.26
N ASP A 52 10.95 3.34 43.04
CA ASP A 52 11.89 2.33 42.51
C ASP A 52 11.20 1.24 41.66
N ASP A 53 9.88 1.06 41.81
CA ASP A 53 9.08 0.03 41.12
C ASP A 53 8.43 0.56 39.81
N PHE A 54 8.67 1.81 39.39
CA PHE A 54 8.03 2.43 38.21
C PHE A 54 8.15 1.62 36.92
N ASP A 55 9.34 1.05 36.68
CA ASP A 55 9.62 0.28 35.49
C ASP A 55 8.74 -0.98 35.37
N ASP A 56 8.23 -1.51 36.50
CA ASP A 56 7.39 -2.71 36.52
C ASP A 56 5.95 -2.46 36.05
N TYR A 57 5.47 -1.21 36.12
CA TYR A 57 4.06 -0.88 35.80
C TYR A 57 3.86 0.25 34.79
N LYS A 58 4.92 0.95 34.35
CA LYS A 58 4.81 2.10 33.43
C LYS A 58 4.08 1.78 32.12
N GLU A 59 4.17 0.55 31.63
CA GLU A 59 3.49 0.10 30.40
C GLU A 59 2.00 -0.17 30.59
N LEU A 60 1.53 -0.32 31.84
CA LEU A 60 0.12 -0.54 32.19
C LEU A 60 -0.66 0.77 32.37
N LEU A 61 0.03 1.92 32.34
CA LEU A 61 -0.59 3.22 32.51
C LEU A 61 -1.51 3.53 31.33
N SER A 62 -2.68 4.09 31.61
CA SER A 62 -3.62 4.49 30.57
C SER A 62 -3.06 5.60 29.70
N PHE A 63 -3.24 5.49 28.38
CA PHE A 63 -2.89 6.53 27.42
C PHE A 63 -4.13 7.25 26.90
N SER A 64 -4.04 8.58 26.74
CA SER A 64 -5.10 9.41 26.19
C SER A 64 -4.66 10.14 24.93
N TYR A 65 -5.52 10.13 23.91
CA TYR A 65 -5.30 10.91 22.68
C TYR A 65 -5.66 12.40 22.82
N ARG A 66 -6.21 12.81 23.97
CA ARG A 66 -6.64 14.20 24.19
C ARG A 66 -5.50 15.19 24.03
N ASP A 67 -4.30 14.82 24.47
CA ASP A 67 -3.12 15.67 24.41
C ASP A 67 -2.59 15.89 22.99
N ILE A 68 -3.04 15.05 22.03
CA ILE A 68 -2.66 15.15 20.61
C ILE A 68 -3.74 15.85 19.80
N LEU A 69 -4.99 15.40 19.93
CA LEU A 69 -6.07 15.80 19.01
C LEU A 69 -6.90 16.97 19.54
N ASN A 70 -6.88 17.23 20.85
CA ASN A 70 -7.68 18.28 21.50
C ASN A 70 -9.15 18.32 21.00
N ASP A 71 -9.72 17.14 20.74
CA ASP A 71 -11.03 16.97 20.12
C ASP A 71 -11.88 15.97 20.96
N PRO A 72 -13.14 16.29 21.30
CA PRO A 72 -14.03 15.41 22.05
C PRO A 72 -14.24 14.01 21.45
N ILE A 73 -13.99 13.81 20.15
CA ILE A 73 -14.14 12.50 19.49
C ILE A 73 -13.28 11.40 20.12
N VAL A 74 -12.19 11.78 20.81
CA VAL A 74 -11.27 10.87 21.48
C VAL A 74 -11.80 10.28 22.79
N GLU A 75 -12.95 10.75 23.28
CA GLU A 75 -13.49 10.39 24.61
C GLU A 75 -14.59 9.33 24.55
N ASN A 76 -14.43 8.31 23.69
CA ASN A 76 -15.34 7.16 23.71
C ASN A 76 -14.68 5.95 24.39
N GLN A 77 -15.44 5.20 25.18
CA GLN A 77 -14.96 4.02 25.92
C GLN A 77 -14.64 2.81 25.01
N LEU A 78 -14.73 2.96 23.69
CA LEU A 78 -14.47 1.84 22.76
C LEU A 78 -12.99 1.49 22.70
N HIS A 79 -12.11 2.44 23.02
CA HIS A 79 -10.67 2.26 22.94
C HIS A 79 -9.96 2.91 24.13
N THR A 80 -9.46 2.07 25.04
CA THR A 80 -8.77 2.48 26.28
C THR A 80 -7.39 1.84 26.33
N PRO A 81 -6.44 2.29 25.49
CA PRO A 81 -5.13 1.65 25.41
C PRO A 81 -4.27 2.00 26.63
N ASN A 82 -3.35 1.10 26.96
CA ASN A 82 -2.21 1.43 27.82
C ASN A 82 -1.03 1.99 26.99
N THR A 83 -0.09 2.63 27.66
CA THR A 83 1.12 3.24 27.08
C THR A 83 1.99 2.20 26.36
N GLY A 84 2.16 1.00 26.91
CA GLY A 84 2.95 -0.07 26.29
C GLY A 84 2.40 -0.52 24.94
N ASP A 85 1.09 -0.72 24.85
CA ASP A 85 0.37 -1.06 23.62
C ASP A 85 0.48 0.05 22.58
N VAL A 86 0.38 1.32 23.00
CA VAL A 86 0.51 2.48 22.11
C VAL A 86 1.92 2.58 21.54
N ILE A 87 2.95 2.44 22.39
CA ILE A 87 4.35 2.49 21.97
C ILE A 87 4.66 1.32 21.04
N SER A 88 4.32 0.09 21.42
CA SER A 88 4.63 -1.12 20.66
C SER A 88 3.99 -1.13 19.26
N ARG A 89 2.69 -0.79 19.14
CA ARG A 89 2.01 -0.79 17.84
C ARG A 89 2.47 0.33 16.90
N ASN A 90 2.97 1.44 17.46
CA ASN A 90 3.49 2.59 16.71
C ASN A 90 5.03 2.62 16.65
N ALA A 91 5.71 1.56 17.10
CA ALA A 91 7.14 1.40 16.87
C ALA A 91 7.42 1.22 15.37
N GLU A 92 8.66 1.48 14.95
CA GLU A 92 9.08 1.09 13.59
C GLU A 92 8.84 -0.41 13.41
N ASP A 93 8.27 -0.80 12.26
CA ASP A 93 7.80 -2.18 11.99
C ASP A 93 6.70 -2.70 12.94
N GLY A 94 6.11 -1.83 13.78
CA GLY A 94 4.98 -2.16 14.65
C GLY A 94 3.69 -2.43 13.87
N ALA A 95 2.69 -2.96 14.57
CA ALA A 95 1.42 -3.41 13.97
C ALA A 95 0.73 -2.33 13.12
N ASN A 96 0.76 -1.05 13.51
CA ASN A 96 0.15 0.02 12.74
C ASN A 96 0.90 0.28 11.42
N TYR A 97 2.23 0.22 11.43
CA TYR A 97 3.06 0.38 10.23
C TYR A 97 2.80 -0.76 9.23
N ILE A 98 2.73 -2.00 9.73
CA ILE A 98 2.43 -3.19 8.92
C ILE A 98 1.03 -3.08 8.31
N ALA A 99 0.02 -2.79 9.13
CA ALA A 99 -1.37 -2.66 8.69
C ALA A 99 -1.53 -1.56 7.63
N LEU A 100 -0.88 -0.41 7.83
CA LEU A 100 -0.87 0.68 6.85
C LEU A 100 -0.23 0.25 5.53
N GLY A 101 0.93 -0.42 5.57
CA GLY A 101 1.60 -0.94 4.36
C GLY A 101 0.71 -1.91 3.59
N GLN A 102 0.06 -2.84 4.29
CA GLN A 102 -0.91 -3.77 3.71
C GLN A 102 -2.10 -3.03 3.08
N MET A 103 -2.66 -2.03 3.76
CA MET A 103 -3.79 -1.23 3.27
C MET A 103 -3.42 -0.46 1.99
N CYS A 104 -2.27 0.22 1.97
CA CYS A 104 -1.79 0.93 0.78
C CYS A 104 -1.62 -0.02 -0.42
N LEU A 105 -1.10 -1.22 -0.19
CA LEU A 105 -0.95 -2.25 -1.22
C LEU A 105 -2.31 -2.63 -1.85
N VAL A 106 -3.30 -2.89 -0.98
CA VAL A 106 -4.67 -3.25 -1.39
C VAL A 106 -5.30 -2.13 -2.19
N MET A 107 -5.19 -0.87 -1.72
CA MET A 107 -5.76 0.31 -2.38
C MET A 107 -5.19 0.52 -3.78
N VAL A 108 -3.85 0.53 -3.92
CA VAL A 108 -3.20 0.71 -5.23
C VAL A 108 -3.58 -0.41 -6.19
N TYR A 109 -3.57 -1.66 -5.74
CA TYR A 109 -3.95 -2.78 -6.60
C TYR A 109 -5.42 -2.72 -7.02
N SER A 110 -6.34 -2.39 -6.11
CA SER A 110 -7.76 -2.29 -6.46
C SER A 110 -7.98 -1.19 -7.50
N TYR A 111 -7.35 -0.02 -7.36
CA TYR A 111 -7.44 1.01 -8.39
C TYR A 111 -6.86 0.55 -9.74
N TRP A 112 -5.70 -0.13 -9.71
CA TRP A 112 -5.10 -0.71 -10.90
C TRP A 112 -6.03 -1.72 -11.59
N ASP A 113 -6.50 -2.74 -10.87
CA ASP A 113 -7.20 -3.89 -11.44
C ASP A 113 -8.66 -3.58 -11.81
N GLU A 114 -9.32 -2.68 -11.05
CA GLU A 114 -10.74 -2.36 -11.24
C GLU A 114 -10.95 -1.19 -12.22
N TYR A 115 -9.99 -0.27 -12.33
CA TYR A 115 -10.12 0.92 -13.18
C TYR A 115 -9.03 1.02 -14.25
N THR A 116 -7.77 1.19 -13.88
CA THR A 116 -6.71 1.53 -14.85
C THR A 116 -6.48 0.41 -15.87
N ARG A 117 -6.41 -0.84 -15.42
CA ARG A 117 -6.08 -2.00 -16.26
C ARG A 117 -7.19 -2.33 -17.28
N PRO A 118 -8.49 -2.36 -16.93
CA PRO A 118 -9.56 -2.52 -17.92
C PRO A 118 -9.61 -1.39 -18.93
N GLU A 119 -9.48 -0.13 -18.50
CA GLU A 119 -9.50 1.02 -19.41
C GLU A 119 -8.27 1.05 -20.31
N PHE A 120 -7.11 0.63 -19.81
CA PHE A 120 -5.91 0.46 -20.62
C PHE A 120 -6.11 -0.62 -21.70
N ALA A 121 -6.74 -1.75 -21.37
CA ALA A 121 -7.06 -2.79 -22.35
C ALA A 121 -7.99 -2.28 -23.47
N LYS A 122 -9.01 -1.48 -23.12
CA LYS A 122 -9.87 -0.80 -24.10
C LYS A 122 -9.07 0.16 -24.98
N ALA A 123 -8.24 1.00 -24.39
CA ALA A 123 -7.44 1.99 -25.12
C ALA A 123 -6.41 1.34 -26.05
N MET A 124 -5.91 0.15 -25.69
CA MET A 124 -5.05 -0.66 -26.56
C MET A 124 -5.81 -1.38 -27.67
N GLY A 125 -7.15 -1.43 -27.61
CA GLY A 125 -8.01 -2.12 -28.57
C GLY A 125 -8.09 -3.62 -28.36
N TYR A 126 -7.77 -4.11 -27.16
CA TYR A 126 -7.89 -5.55 -26.83
C TYR A 126 -9.33 -5.97 -26.56
N ILE A 127 -10.16 -5.03 -26.08
CA ILE A 127 -11.59 -5.25 -25.83
C ILE A 127 -12.38 -4.09 -26.44
N ASN A 128 -13.55 -4.39 -26.99
CA ASN A 128 -14.39 -3.46 -27.73
C ASN A 128 -15.73 -3.14 -27.03
N GLY A 129 -16.05 -3.83 -25.93
CA GLY A 129 -17.22 -3.53 -25.10
C GLY A 129 -18.37 -4.52 -25.25
N ASP A 130 -18.44 -5.22 -26.38
CA ASP A 130 -19.47 -6.23 -26.67
C ASP A 130 -19.19 -7.59 -26.00
N GLU A 131 -17.97 -7.80 -25.49
CA GLU A 131 -17.58 -9.05 -24.86
C GLU A 131 -18.30 -9.25 -23.51
N SER A 132 -18.61 -10.49 -23.18
CA SER A 132 -19.15 -10.86 -21.87
C SER A 132 -18.13 -10.55 -20.74
N GLY A 133 -18.61 -10.44 -19.50
CA GLY A 133 -17.73 -10.10 -18.36
C GLY A 133 -16.55 -11.08 -18.18
N ASP A 134 -16.79 -12.38 -18.34
CA ASP A 134 -15.74 -13.40 -18.22
C ASP A 134 -14.78 -13.40 -19.40
N GLU A 135 -15.28 -13.13 -20.60
CA GLU A 135 -14.45 -12.98 -21.79
C GLU A 135 -13.52 -11.76 -21.68
N LYS A 136 -14.04 -10.60 -21.23
CA LYS A 136 -13.23 -9.40 -20.94
C LYS A 136 -12.11 -9.72 -19.97
N ARG A 137 -12.42 -10.39 -18.85
CA ARG A 137 -11.41 -10.80 -17.86
C ARG A 137 -10.34 -11.72 -18.47
N ARG A 138 -10.74 -12.69 -19.30
CA ARG A 138 -9.80 -13.60 -19.97
C ARG A 138 -8.85 -12.83 -20.90
N ILE A 139 -9.37 -11.94 -21.72
CA ILE A 139 -8.57 -11.11 -22.63
C ILE A 139 -7.61 -10.21 -21.84
N ILE A 140 -8.12 -9.45 -20.86
CA ILE A 140 -7.30 -8.59 -20.01
C ILE A 140 -6.20 -9.40 -19.31
N ASN A 141 -6.53 -10.59 -18.82
CA ASN A 141 -5.56 -11.48 -18.19
C ASN A 141 -4.51 -12.03 -19.14
N ASN A 142 -4.72 -12.04 -20.45
CA ASN A 142 -3.76 -12.49 -21.46
C ASN A 142 -2.93 -11.35 -22.03
N GLU A 143 -3.58 -10.24 -22.36
CA GLU A 143 -2.98 -9.12 -23.10
C GLU A 143 -2.35 -8.06 -22.19
N VAL A 144 -2.87 -7.90 -20.96
CA VAL A 144 -2.36 -6.91 -19.99
C VAL A 144 -1.77 -7.65 -18.79
N ARG A 145 -0.60 -8.26 -19.02
CA ARG A 145 0.15 -9.08 -18.05
C ARG A 145 1.40 -8.36 -17.58
N TYR A 146 1.52 -8.22 -16.26
CA TYR A 146 2.73 -7.72 -15.62
C TYR A 146 3.02 -8.55 -14.38
N ASP A 147 4.23 -9.12 -14.31
CA ASP A 147 4.63 -9.98 -13.20
C ASP A 147 4.52 -9.27 -11.85
N PHE A 148 4.88 -7.98 -11.79
CA PHE A 148 4.75 -7.19 -10.55
C PHE A 148 3.30 -7.10 -10.07
N TRP A 149 2.35 -6.72 -10.92
CA TRP A 149 0.94 -6.66 -10.51
C TRP A 149 0.35 -8.04 -10.24
N GLY A 150 0.83 -9.08 -10.93
CA GLY A 150 0.49 -10.46 -10.63
C GLY A 150 0.92 -10.85 -9.20
N ASP A 151 2.09 -10.43 -8.78
CA ASP A 151 2.55 -10.64 -7.41
C ASP A 151 1.70 -9.90 -6.39
N ILE A 152 1.44 -8.60 -6.64
CA ILE A 152 0.60 -7.77 -5.76
C ILE A 152 -0.81 -8.37 -5.62
N ARG A 153 -1.36 -8.96 -6.69
CA ARG A 153 -2.64 -9.68 -6.64
C ARG A 153 -2.62 -10.80 -5.61
N TYR A 154 -1.58 -11.65 -5.62
CA TYR A 154 -1.46 -12.78 -4.68
C TYR A 154 -1.28 -12.30 -3.24
N LEU A 155 -0.50 -11.22 -3.05
CA LEU A 155 -0.34 -10.60 -1.75
C LEU A 155 -1.65 -10.00 -1.24
N ARG A 156 -2.39 -9.25 -2.07
CA ARG A 156 -3.72 -8.73 -1.72
C ARG A 156 -4.67 -9.84 -1.33
N GLN A 157 -4.70 -10.94 -2.07
CA GLN A 157 -5.55 -12.08 -1.75
C GLN A 157 -5.23 -12.61 -0.34
N SER A 158 -3.94 -12.74 -0.02
CA SER A 158 -3.47 -13.19 1.28
C SER A 158 -3.83 -12.21 2.41
N ILE A 159 -3.63 -10.90 2.16
CA ILE A 159 -3.99 -9.82 3.11
C ILE A 159 -5.50 -9.84 3.42
N VAL A 160 -6.33 -9.79 2.38
CA VAL A 160 -7.78 -9.60 2.52
C VAL A 160 -8.49 -10.89 2.96
N HIS A 161 -8.07 -12.05 2.45
CA HIS A 161 -8.83 -13.30 2.63
C HIS A 161 -8.12 -14.34 3.50
N CYS A 162 -6.84 -14.14 3.82
CA CYS A 162 -6.05 -15.07 4.64
C CYS A 162 -5.48 -14.39 5.88
N ARG A 163 -6.09 -13.29 6.35
CA ARG A 163 -5.69 -12.55 7.57
C ARG A 163 -4.22 -12.13 7.57
N GLY A 164 -3.71 -11.73 6.41
CA GLY A 164 -2.30 -11.37 6.28
C GLY A 164 -1.35 -12.57 6.23
N ILE A 165 -1.83 -13.81 6.10
CA ILE A 165 -0.97 -15.00 5.92
C ILE A 165 -0.86 -15.36 4.45
N ALA A 166 0.37 -15.51 3.97
CA ALA A 166 0.71 -15.91 2.62
C ALA A 166 0.06 -17.26 2.28
N ASN A 167 -0.84 -17.26 1.31
CA ASN A 167 -1.49 -18.49 0.84
C ASN A 167 -0.59 -19.27 -0.14
N SER A 168 -1.09 -20.41 -0.64
CA SER A 168 -0.37 -21.26 -1.59
C SER A 168 -0.04 -20.56 -2.91
N ASP A 169 -0.80 -19.54 -3.32
CA ASP A 169 -0.51 -18.77 -4.53
C ASP A 169 0.75 -17.90 -4.39
N CYS A 170 1.18 -17.57 -3.17
CA CYS A 170 2.45 -16.86 -2.96
C CYS A 170 3.68 -17.66 -3.41
N ALA A 171 3.55 -18.98 -3.63
CA ALA A 171 4.59 -19.77 -4.30
C ALA A 171 4.84 -19.34 -5.77
N LYS A 172 3.92 -18.59 -6.37
CA LYS A 172 3.97 -18.12 -7.76
C LYS A 172 4.60 -16.72 -7.90
N LEU A 173 5.02 -16.09 -6.79
CA LEU A 173 5.61 -14.75 -6.80
C LEU A 173 6.90 -14.72 -7.65
N LYS A 174 6.97 -13.78 -8.59
CA LYS A 174 8.07 -13.70 -9.56
C LYS A 174 9.07 -12.57 -9.25
N ARG A 175 8.58 -11.44 -8.77
CA ARG A 175 9.33 -10.22 -8.42
C ARG A 175 9.47 -10.05 -6.90
N ILE A 176 8.40 -10.22 -6.12
CA ILE A 176 8.37 -10.02 -4.67
C ILE A 176 8.60 -11.37 -3.97
N LYS A 177 9.86 -11.83 -3.91
CA LYS A 177 10.21 -13.19 -3.44
C LYS A 177 10.39 -13.32 -1.91
N CYS A 178 10.00 -12.32 -1.14
CA CYS A 178 10.23 -12.28 0.30
C CYS A 178 9.16 -12.99 1.14
N PHE A 179 8.14 -13.58 0.51
CA PHE A 179 7.07 -14.31 1.20
C PHE A 179 6.91 -15.71 0.60
N LYS A 180 6.78 -16.70 1.47
CA LYS A 180 6.46 -18.10 1.16
C LYS A 180 5.10 -18.46 1.77
N PRO A 181 4.42 -19.50 1.24
CA PRO A 181 3.18 -19.97 1.85
C PRO A 181 3.34 -20.25 3.35
N GLY A 182 2.45 -19.71 4.17
CA GLY A 182 2.48 -19.78 5.64
C GLY A 182 3.15 -18.59 6.32
N ASP A 183 3.93 -17.78 5.60
CA ASP A 183 4.55 -16.58 6.17
C ASP A 183 3.50 -15.50 6.45
N GLU A 184 3.72 -14.71 7.49
CA GLU A 184 2.98 -13.45 7.66
C GLU A 184 3.45 -12.41 6.64
N ILE A 185 2.51 -11.72 6.01
CA ILE A 185 2.75 -10.65 5.04
C ILE A 185 3.09 -9.36 5.78
N VAL A 186 4.32 -9.30 6.29
CA VAL A 186 4.86 -8.13 6.99
C VAL A 186 5.39 -7.10 5.98
N ILE A 187 4.60 -6.05 5.73
CA ILE A 187 5.00 -4.93 4.87
C ILE A 187 5.66 -3.84 5.71
N THR A 188 6.96 -3.98 5.96
CA THR A 188 7.77 -2.96 6.65
C THR A 188 7.88 -1.67 5.85
N PRO A 189 8.23 -0.51 6.44
CA PRO A 189 8.45 0.73 5.70
C PRO A 189 9.53 0.63 4.64
N ARG A 190 10.58 -0.13 4.93
CA ARG A 190 11.63 -0.43 3.96
C ARG A 190 11.08 -1.20 2.76
N LEU A 191 10.24 -2.20 2.99
CA LEU A 191 9.61 -2.96 1.90
C LEU A 191 8.61 -2.08 1.15
N MET A 192 7.77 -1.32 1.84
CA MET A 192 6.77 -0.45 1.22
C MET A 192 7.41 0.60 0.31
N ARG A 193 8.50 1.24 0.77
CA ARG A 193 9.28 2.17 -0.07
C ARG A 193 9.76 1.51 -1.36
N ARG A 194 10.28 0.28 -1.29
CA ARG A 194 10.70 -0.47 -2.49
C ARG A 194 9.52 -0.78 -3.40
N LEU A 195 8.37 -1.13 -2.84
CA LEU A 195 7.16 -1.40 -3.62
C LEU A 195 6.69 -0.14 -4.37
N PHE A 196 6.65 1.03 -3.72
CA PHE A 196 6.35 2.29 -4.39
C PHE A 196 7.33 2.62 -5.53
N GLN A 197 8.64 2.40 -5.32
CA GLN A 197 9.64 2.59 -6.37
C GLN A 197 9.38 1.70 -7.59
N VAL A 198 9.00 0.44 -7.36
CA VAL A 198 8.64 -0.49 -8.44
C VAL A 198 7.33 -0.10 -9.12
N MET A 199 6.33 0.40 -8.37
CA MET A 199 5.09 0.92 -8.92
C MET A 199 5.34 2.10 -9.87
N VAL A 200 6.16 3.06 -9.47
CA VAL A 200 6.53 4.21 -10.31
C VAL A 200 7.31 3.77 -11.55
N ALA A 201 8.29 2.87 -11.39
CA ALA A 201 9.05 2.33 -12.51
C ALA A 201 8.13 1.64 -13.54
N HIS A 202 7.13 0.91 -13.06
CA HIS A 202 6.15 0.27 -13.91
C HIS A 202 5.17 1.27 -14.55
N ASN A 203 4.76 2.32 -13.84
CA ASN A 203 3.92 3.36 -14.40
C ASN A 203 4.60 4.07 -15.59
N ASN A 204 5.93 4.25 -15.52
CA ASN A 204 6.73 4.76 -16.64
C ASN A 204 6.70 3.83 -17.87
N ASP A 205 6.44 2.52 -17.72
CA ASP A 205 6.24 1.63 -18.85
C ASP A 205 4.88 1.89 -19.54
N LEU A 206 3.82 2.21 -18.79
CA LEU A 206 2.53 2.61 -19.36
C LEU A 206 2.65 3.89 -20.19
N PHE A 207 3.47 4.84 -19.73
CA PHE A 207 3.75 6.08 -20.45
C PHE A 207 4.31 5.84 -21.85
N LYS A 208 5.13 4.80 -22.06
CA LYS A 208 5.69 4.47 -23.38
C LYS A 208 4.61 4.20 -24.43
N TYR A 209 3.49 3.61 -24.03
CA TYR A 209 2.36 3.34 -24.93
C TYR A 209 1.54 4.60 -25.26
N SER A 210 1.69 5.67 -24.50
CA SER A 210 1.06 6.96 -24.79
C SER A 210 1.76 7.70 -25.94
N LEU A 211 2.98 7.31 -26.28
CA LEU A 211 3.74 7.92 -27.37
C LEU A 211 3.38 7.23 -28.71
N PRO A 212 3.24 8.00 -29.81
CA PRO A 212 3.14 7.40 -31.14
C PRO A 212 4.43 6.65 -31.48
N GLU A 213 4.31 5.57 -32.25
CA GLU A 213 5.48 4.86 -32.76
C GLU A 213 6.30 5.83 -33.62
N SER A 214 7.58 6.02 -33.27
CA SER A 214 8.45 6.89 -34.07
C SER A 214 8.54 6.30 -35.48
N PRO A 215 8.32 7.09 -36.54
CA PRO A 215 8.58 6.61 -37.88
C PRO A 215 10.05 6.22 -37.94
N SER A 216 10.33 4.95 -38.22
CA SER A 216 11.67 4.46 -38.42
C SER A 216 12.34 5.33 -39.49
N ILE A 217 13.32 6.13 -39.07
CA ILE A 217 14.17 6.89 -39.99
C ILE A 217 14.97 5.85 -40.75
N VAL A 218 14.49 5.50 -41.95
CA VAL A 218 15.27 4.72 -42.90
C VAL A 218 16.37 5.64 -43.39
N LEU A 219 17.56 5.54 -42.80
CA LEU A 219 18.76 6.11 -43.37
C LEU A 219 19.00 5.39 -44.70
N LYS A 220 18.69 6.05 -45.81
CA LYS A 220 19.13 5.59 -47.13
C LYS A 220 20.67 5.66 -47.12
N SER A 221 21.30 4.49 -47.15
CA SER A 221 22.71 4.31 -47.51
C SER A 221 22.97 4.80 -48.92
#